data_AF-A0A1B9PI53-F1
#
_entry.id   AF-A0A1B9PI53-F1
#
_cell.length_a   1.000
_cell.length_b   1.000
_cell.length_c   1.000
_cell.angle_alpha   90.00
_cell.angle_beta   90.00
_cell.angle_gamma   90.00
#
_symmetry.space_group_name_H-M   'P 1'
#
loop_
_entity.id
_entity.type
_entity.pdbx_description
1 polymer ?
#
loop_
_entity_poly.entity_id
_entity_poly.type
_entity_poly.pdbx_seq_one_letter_code
_entity_poly.pdbx_strand_id
1 'polypeptide(L)'
;MEKIKHTHKEDVIAILTGTFLVSQGIFFLQAAQLLTGGTTGLALLISQMSGISFGILYFVCNLPFYALAWQRFGKRFAVTSLISGCLVSVMTDHLNMMISVDHINDIYCAIAGGLLMGLGMLILFRHRSSLGGFNVLCLLIQEKFGISVGKVQMVIDFCILSASFFFITPWLLAISVLGAVVLNIVLAMNHKPNRYIVTYGS
;
A
#
# COMPACT_ATOMS: atom_id res chain seq x y z
N MET A 1 -0.48 -26.32 -12.42
CA MET A 1 -1.62 -25.55 -11.87
C MET A 1 -2.06 -24.56 -12.92
N GLU A 2 -3.20 -24.84 -13.55
CA GLU A 2 -3.82 -23.98 -14.54
C GLU A 2 -4.16 -22.63 -13.87
N LYS A 3 -3.49 -21.54 -14.28
CA LYS A 3 -3.80 -20.20 -13.77
C LYS A 3 -5.18 -19.83 -14.28
N ILE A 4 -6.21 -20.06 -13.46
CA ILE A 4 -7.58 -19.61 -13.72
C ILE A 4 -7.49 -18.12 -14.10
N LYS A 5 -7.78 -17.82 -15.36
CA LYS A 5 -7.76 -16.44 -15.87
C LYS A 5 -8.99 -15.75 -15.30
N HIS A 6 -8.77 -14.76 -14.43
CA HIS A 6 -9.82 -13.88 -13.98
C HIS A 6 -10.49 -13.19 -15.16
N THR A 7 -11.81 -13.07 -15.09
CA THR A 7 -12.61 -12.36 -16.11
C THR A 7 -12.37 -10.85 -15.95
N HIS A 8 -12.42 -10.09 -17.04
CA HIS A 8 -12.24 -8.63 -16.99
C HIS A 8 -13.16 -7.91 -15.97
N LYS A 9 -14.39 -8.43 -15.75
CA LYS A 9 -15.32 -7.90 -14.75
C LYS A 9 -14.85 -8.14 -13.30
N GLU A 10 -14.24 -9.29 -13.03
CA GLU A 10 -13.68 -9.62 -11.73
C GLU A 10 -12.49 -8.72 -11.41
N ASP A 11 -11.62 -8.46 -12.40
CA ASP A 11 -10.49 -7.54 -12.26
C ASP A 11 -10.97 -6.12 -11.91
N VAL A 12 -12.01 -5.62 -12.56
CA VAL A 12 -12.55 -4.27 -12.29
C VAL A 12 -13.12 -4.18 -10.88
N ILE A 13 -13.95 -5.13 -10.46
CA ILE A 13 -14.55 -5.13 -9.12
C ILE A 13 -13.45 -5.26 -8.06
N ALA A 14 -12.47 -6.13 -8.29
CA ALA A 14 -11.33 -6.30 -7.39
C ALA A 14 -10.48 -5.03 -7.28
N ILE A 15 -10.21 -4.35 -8.39
CA ILE A 15 -9.48 -3.08 -8.39
C ILE A 15 -10.26 -2.02 -7.62
N LEU A 16 -11.55 -1.85 -7.88
CA LEU A 16 -12.38 -0.88 -7.17
C LEU A 16 -12.46 -1.19 -5.67
N THR A 17 -12.67 -2.44 -5.30
CA THR A 17 -12.78 -2.86 -3.90
C THR A 17 -11.44 -2.70 -3.17
N GLY A 18 -10.35 -3.15 -3.81
CA GLY A 18 -9.01 -3.08 -3.24
C GLY A 18 -8.54 -1.64 -3.06
N THR A 19 -8.75 -0.78 -4.06
CA THR A 19 -8.42 0.65 -3.97
C THR A 19 -9.28 1.38 -2.96
N PHE A 20 -10.58 1.06 -2.87
CA PHE A 20 -11.46 1.58 -1.83
C PHE A 20 -10.93 1.23 -0.43
N LEU A 21 -10.66 -0.04 -0.14
CA LEU A 21 -10.14 -0.46 1.16
C LEU A 21 -8.80 0.19 1.51
N VAL A 22 -7.88 0.27 0.54
CA VAL A 22 -6.59 0.96 0.72
C VAL A 22 -6.81 2.43 1.05
N SER A 23 -7.71 3.11 0.33
CA SER A 23 -7.98 4.53 0.54
C SER A 23 -8.56 4.81 1.93
N GLN A 24 -9.47 3.95 2.43
CA GLN A 24 -9.99 4.02 3.79
C GLN A 24 -8.89 3.79 4.82
N GLY A 25 -8.02 2.81 4.57
CA GLY A 25 -6.93 2.52 5.48
C GLY A 25 -5.95 3.69 5.60
N ILE A 26 -5.63 4.35 4.47
CA ILE A 26 -4.80 5.57 4.46
C ILE A 26 -5.51 6.72 5.19
N PHE A 27 -6.83 6.89 5.00
CA PHE A 27 -7.60 7.91 5.71
C PHE A 27 -7.50 7.76 7.24
N PHE A 28 -7.61 6.53 7.77
CA PHE A 28 -7.40 6.31 9.21
C PHE A 28 -5.97 6.66 9.67
N LEU A 29 -4.96 6.32 8.87
CA LEU A 29 -3.59 6.74 9.19
C LEU A 29 -3.45 8.26 9.21
N GLN A 30 -4.03 8.96 8.23
CA GLN A 30 -4.03 10.42 8.19
C GLN A 30 -4.75 11.05 9.39
N ALA A 31 -5.90 10.52 9.78
CA ALA A 31 -6.69 11.01 10.90
C ALA A 31 -5.94 10.98 12.24
N ALA A 32 -5.01 10.04 12.41
CA ALA A 32 -4.16 9.93 13.60
C ALA A 32 -2.70 10.37 13.37
N GLN A 33 -2.42 11.07 12.26
CA GLN A 33 -1.06 11.51 11.85
C GLN A 33 -0.02 10.38 11.81
N LEU A 34 -0.47 9.16 11.54
CA LEU A 34 0.36 7.98 11.48
C LEU A 34 1.02 7.82 10.12
N LEU A 35 2.16 7.16 10.14
CA LEU A 35 2.90 6.80 8.95
C LEU A 35 2.89 5.29 8.73
N THR A 36 3.29 4.91 7.53
CA THR A 36 3.51 3.52 7.12
C THR A 36 4.81 3.43 6.33
N GLY A 37 5.18 2.23 5.89
CA GLY A 37 6.33 2.02 5.02
C GLY A 37 6.04 2.35 3.55
N GLY A 38 7.04 2.18 2.71
CA GLY A 38 6.87 2.26 1.26
C GLY A 38 6.68 3.68 0.71
N THR A 39 6.16 3.78 -0.51
CA THR A 39 5.84 5.07 -1.14
C THR A 39 4.65 5.77 -0.49
N THR A 40 3.71 5.02 0.08
CA THR A 40 2.60 5.57 0.87
C THR A 40 3.14 6.33 2.08
N GLY A 41 4.08 5.74 2.82
CA GLY A 41 4.75 6.38 3.95
C GLY A 41 5.44 7.68 3.58
N LEU A 42 6.23 7.65 2.50
CA LEU A 42 6.91 8.83 1.98
C LEU A 42 5.91 9.94 1.59
N ALA A 43 4.83 9.59 0.90
CA ALA A 43 3.80 10.56 0.50
C ALA A 43 3.06 11.16 1.71
N LEU A 44 2.77 10.35 2.74
CA LEU A 44 2.17 10.84 4.00
C LEU A 44 3.11 11.82 4.72
N LEU A 45 4.38 11.47 4.85
CA LEU A 45 5.39 12.31 5.49
C LEU A 45 5.50 13.67 4.79
N ILE A 46 5.66 13.67 3.45
CA ILE A 46 5.78 14.91 2.68
C ILE A 46 4.48 15.72 2.75
N SER A 47 3.32 15.08 2.72
CA SER A 47 2.02 15.75 2.81
C SER A 47 1.86 16.49 4.14
N GLN A 48 2.22 15.83 5.25
CA GLN A 48 2.20 16.43 6.60
C GLN A 48 3.15 17.62 6.73
N MET A 49 4.29 17.62 6.03
CA MET A 49 5.28 18.70 6.09
C MET A 49 4.98 19.87 5.16
N SER A 50 4.50 19.60 3.94
CA SER A 50 4.35 20.59 2.88
C SER A 50 2.95 21.16 2.73
N GLY A 51 1.93 20.50 3.30
CA GLY A 51 0.52 20.83 3.10
C GLY A 51 -0.02 20.49 1.71
N ILE A 52 0.80 19.89 0.83
CA ILE A 52 0.33 19.38 -0.47
C ILE A 52 -0.54 18.14 -0.23
N SER A 53 -1.59 17.98 -1.03
CA SER A 53 -2.49 16.84 -0.89
C SER A 53 -1.75 15.51 -1.05
N PHE A 54 -2.15 14.54 -0.23
CA PHE A 54 -1.53 13.22 -0.24
C PHE A 54 -1.67 12.55 -1.61
N GLY A 55 -2.84 12.64 -2.25
CA GLY A 55 -3.10 12.01 -3.54
C GLY A 55 -2.16 12.50 -4.63
N ILE A 56 -1.88 13.81 -4.69
CA ILE A 56 -0.91 14.37 -5.64
C ILE A 56 0.48 13.79 -5.38
N LEU A 57 0.96 13.86 -4.15
CA LEU A 57 2.29 13.35 -3.78
C LEU A 57 2.41 11.85 -4.02
N TYR A 58 1.38 11.10 -3.65
CA TYR A 58 1.34 9.66 -3.84
C TYR A 58 1.39 9.28 -5.32
N PHE A 59 0.61 9.95 -6.16
CA PHE A 59 0.61 9.66 -7.61
C PHE A 59 1.96 10.01 -8.25
N VAL A 60 2.51 11.19 -7.94
CA VAL A 60 3.79 11.66 -8.49
C VAL A 60 4.94 10.77 -8.03
N CYS A 61 5.01 10.42 -6.74
CA CYS A 61 6.01 9.51 -6.21
C CYS A 61 5.93 8.11 -6.85
N ASN A 62 4.73 7.67 -7.26
CA ASN A 62 4.56 6.36 -7.88
C ASN A 62 4.76 6.33 -9.41
N LEU A 63 4.71 7.49 -10.07
CA LEU A 63 4.89 7.64 -11.51
C LEU A 63 6.17 6.98 -12.08
N PRO A 64 7.37 7.16 -11.48
CA PRO A 64 8.56 6.45 -11.96
C PRO A 64 8.44 4.92 -11.81
N PHE A 65 7.76 4.43 -10.78
CA PHE A 65 7.57 3.00 -10.57
C PHE A 65 6.56 2.40 -11.56
N TYR A 66 5.56 3.15 -12.01
CA TYR A 66 4.67 2.70 -13.09
C TYR A 66 5.40 2.57 -14.42
N ALA A 67 6.29 3.52 -14.75
CA ALA A 67 7.13 3.44 -15.94
C ALA A 67 8.07 2.21 -15.89
N LEU A 68 8.69 1.96 -14.73
CA LEU A 68 9.52 0.78 -14.50
C LEU A 68 8.71 -0.52 -14.58
N ALA A 69 7.51 -0.54 -14.01
CA ALA A 69 6.62 -1.68 -14.06
C ALA A 69 6.21 -2.05 -15.50
N TRP A 70 6.03 -1.05 -16.36
CA TRP A 70 5.71 -1.25 -17.77
C TRP A 70 6.82 -2.01 -18.51
N GLN A 71 8.07 -1.64 -18.25
CA GLN A 71 9.23 -2.25 -18.88
C GLN A 71 9.46 -3.69 -18.39
N ARG A 72 9.19 -3.98 -17.11
CA ARG A 72 9.54 -5.27 -16.49
C ARG A 72 8.40 -6.29 -16.40
N PHE A 73 7.22 -5.87 -15.96
CA PHE A 73 6.09 -6.77 -15.69
C PHE A 73 5.04 -6.75 -16.80
N GLY A 74 5.24 -5.91 -17.82
CA GLY A 74 4.42 -5.79 -19.01
C GLY A 74 3.27 -4.80 -18.88
N LYS A 75 2.70 -4.45 -20.04
CA LYS A 75 1.70 -3.37 -20.18
C LYS A 75 0.49 -3.54 -19.26
N ARG A 76 -0.07 -4.77 -19.18
CA ARG A 76 -1.28 -5.03 -18.39
C ARG A 76 -1.08 -4.68 -16.91
N PHE A 77 0.00 -5.15 -16.30
CA PHE A 77 0.31 -4.90 -14.89
C PHE A 77 0.57 -3.41 -14.61
N ALA A 78 1.27 -2.73 -15.52
CA ALA A 78 1.56 -1.31 -15.36
C ALA A 78 0.30 -0.44 -15.48
N VAL A 79 -0.58 -0.72 -16.44
CA VAL A 79 -1.84 0.01 -16.61
C VAL A 79 -2.77 -0.22 -15.43
N THR A 80 -2.96 -1.48 -15.00
CA THR A 80 -3.80 -1.76 -13.81
C THR A 80 -3.24 -1.08 -12.58
N SER A 81 -1.92 -1.06 -12.40
CA SER A 81 -1.27 -0.40 -11.26
C SER A 81 -1.40 1.12 -11.30
N LEU A 82 -1.27 1.73 -12.47
CA LEU A 82 -1.48 3.16 -12.66
C LEU A 82 -2.93 3.55 -12.36
N ILE A 83 -3.90 2.77 -12.85
CA ILE A 83 -5.32 2.97 -12.55
C ILE A 83 -5.57 2.82 -11.05
N SER A 84 -5.04 1.78 -10.42
CA SER A 84 -5.17 1.57 -8.98
C SER A 84 -4.57 2.71 -8.16
N GLY A 85 -3.39 3.19 -8.52
CA GLY A 85 -2.75 4.34 -7.88
C GLY A 85 -3.54 5.63 -8.04
N CYS A 86 -4.05 5.90 -9.24
CA CYS A 86 -4.90 7.05 -9.52
C CYS A 86 -6.18 7.01 -8.67
N LEU A 87 -6.84 5.85 -8.61
CA LEU A 87 -8.04 5.66 -7.79
C LEU A 87 -7.75 5.91 -6.31
N VAL A 88 -6.69 5.32 -5.74
CA VAL A 88 -6.32 5.56 -4.34
C VAL A 88 -6.04 7.04 -4.10
N SER A 89 -5.32 7.70 -5.01
CA SER A 89 -5.01 9.13 -4.90
C SER A 89 -6.27 9.99 -4.82
N VAL A 90 -7.20 9.78 -5.76
CA VAL A 90 -8.45 10.55 -5.83
C VAL A 90 -9.35 10.24 -4.64
N MET A 91 -9.54 8.95 -4.33
CA MET A 91 -10.42 8.53 -3.24
C MET A 91 -9.94 9.04 -1.89
N THR A 92 -8.64 8.92 -1.58
CA THR A 92 -8.08 9.39 -0.30
C THR A 92 -8.19 10.91 -0.14
N ASP A 93 -7.89 11.70 -1.19
CA ASP A 93 -8.01 13.16 -1.07
C ASP A 93 -9.46 13.63 -0.91
N HIS A 94 -10.42 12.92 -1.49
CA HIS A 94 -11.84 13.29 -1.44
C HIS A 94 -12.58 12.73 -0.23
N LEU A 95 -11.97 11.80 0.50
CA LEU A 95 -12.56 11.13 1.66
C LEU A 95 -12.90 12.12 2.79
N ASN A 96 -12.06 13.13 3.00
CA ASN A 96 -12.30 14.20 3.98
C ASN A 96 -13.55 15.05 3.68
N MET A 97 -14.03 15.07 2.43
CA MET A 97 -15.28 15.76 2.07
C MET A 97 -16.52 14.91 2.35
N MET A 98 -16.37 13.60 2.50
CA MET A 98 -17.48 12.67 2.75
C MET A 98 -17.58 12.24 4.21
N ILE A 99 -16.45 12.18 4.92
CA ILE A 99 -16.36 11.69 6.29
C ILE A 99 -15.61 12.73 7.12
N SER A 100 -16.28 13.29 8.12
CA SER A 100 -15.67 14.10 9.17
C SER A 100 -15.58 13.27 10.46
N VAL A 101 -14.38 13.16 11.02
CA VAL A 101 -14.15 12.44 12.28
C VAL A 101 -13.67 13.45 13.30
N ASP A 102 -14.48 13.71 14.33
CA ASP A 102 -14.14 14.66 15.40
C ASP A 102 -13.02 14.14 16.31
N HIS A 103 -13.15 12.90 16.75
CA HIS A 103 -12.14 12.25 17.57
C HIS A 103 -12.16 10.75 17.33
N ILE A 104 -10.98 10.17 17.15
CA ILE A 104 -10.79 8.73 17.06
C ILE A 104 -9.48 8.37 17.75
N ASN A 105 -9.40 7.18 18.31
CA ASN A 105 -8.21 6.75 19.03
C ASN A 105 -7.08 6.36 18.06
N ASP A 106 -5.87 6.85 18.30
CA ASP A 106 -4.69 6.60 17.45
C ASP A 106 -4.39 5.10 17.26
N ILE A 107 -4.55 4.28 18.32
CA ILE A 107 -4.31 2.84 18.26
C ILE A 107 -5.36 2.17 17.35
N TYR A 108 -6.62 2.61 17.45
CA TYR A 108 -7.67 2.13 16.55
C TYR A 108 -7.34 2.48 15.10
N CYS A 109 -6.91 3.72 14.82
CA CYS A 109 -6.47 4.13 13.50
C CYS A 109 -5.32 3.28 12.96
N ALA A 110 -4.33 2.96 13.77
CA ALA A 110 -3.23 2.09 13.36
C ALA A 110 -3.71 0.69 12.98
N ILE A 111 -4.55 0.08 13.82
CA ILE A 111 -5.06 -1.28 13.59
C ILE A 111 -5.99 -1.29 12.38
N ALA A 112 -6.99 -0.41 12.34
CA ALA A 112 -7.96 -0.32 11.25
C ALA A 112 -7.26 0.05 9.93
N GLY A 113 -6.39 1.05 9.96
CA GLY A 113 -5.58 1.48 8.82
C GLY A 113 -4.73 0.35 8.27
N GLY A 114 -3.97 -0.32 9.14
CA GLY A 114 -3.12 -1.45 8.76
C GLY A 114 -3.91 -2.63 8.18
N LEU A 115 -5.04 -3.00 8.80
CA LEU A 115 -5.90 -4.09 8.32
C LEU A 115 -6.51 -3.79 6.95
N LEU A 116 -7.11 -2.61 6.78
CA LEU A 116 -7.78 -2.19 5.55
C LEU A 116 -6.79 -2.06 4.40
N MET A 117 -5.64 -1.44 4.64
CA MET A 117 -4.55 -1.37 3.66
C MET A 117 -4.05 -2.76 3.29
N GLY A 118 -3.79 -3.62 4.27
CA GLY A 118 -3.33 -4.99 4.03
C GLY A 118 -4.31 -5.80 3.19
N LEU A 119 -5.61 -5.79 3.54
CA LEU A 119 -6.66 -6.48 2.81
C LEU A 119 -6.80 -5.95 1.38
N GLY A 120 -6.86 -4.63 1.20
CA GLY A 120 -6.97 -4.04 -0.12
C GLY A 120 -5.75 -4.32 -1.00
N MET A 121 -4.54 -4.28 -0.44
CA MET A 121 -3.32 -4.68 -1.15
C MET A 121 -3.35 -6.14 -1.61
N LEU A 122 -3.85 -7.06 -0.79
CA LEU A 122 -3.98 -8.47 -1.17
C LEU A 122 -4.92 -8.68 -2.35
N ILE A 123 -6.06 -8.00 -2.34
CA ILE A 123 -7.02 -8.06 -3.46
C ILE A 123 -6.34 -7.57 -4.74
N LEU A 124 -5.63 -6.43 -4.68
CA LEU A 124 -4.92 -5.89 -5.84
C LEU A 124 -3.82 -6.83 -6.35
N PHE A 125 -2.99 -7.36 -5.46
CA PHE A 125 -1.92 -8.28 -5.83
C PHE A 125 -2.45 -9.56 -6.49
N ARG A 126 -3.59 -10.09 -6.02
CA ARG A 126 -4.22 -11.28 -6.61
C ARG A 126 -4.67 -11.06 -8.06
N HIS A 127 -5.10 -9.85 -8.40
CA HIS A 127 -5.52 -9.46 -9.74
C HIS A 127 -4.41 -8.85 -10.61
N ARG A 128 -3.13 -9.09 -10.26
CA ARG A 128 -1.97 -8.52 -10.96
C ARG A 128 -2.04 -7.00 -11.09
N SER A 129 -2.55 -6.35 -10.06
CA SER A 129 -2.38 -4.91 -9.87
C SER A 129 -1.43 -4.69 -8.71
N SER A 130 -0.74 -3.57 -8.72
CA SER A 130 0.02 -3.06 -7.60
C SER A 130 -0.41 -1.63 -7.36
N LEU A 131 -0.16 -1.14 -6.17
CA LEU A 131 -0.34 0.27 -5.86
C LEU A 131 0.78 1.15 -6.43
N GLY A 132 1.76 0.54 -7.09
CA GLY A 132 3.04 1.19 -7.37
C GLY A 132 3.87 1.28 -6.11
N GLY A 133 5.16 1.55 -6.29
CA GLY A 133 6.03 1.91 -5.19
C GLY A 133 7.30 1.11 -5.10
N PHE A 134 7.92 1.21 -3.93
CA PHE A 134 9.24 0.65 -3.68
C PHE A 134 9.31 -0.86 -3.89
N ASN A 135 8.20 -1.60 -3.86
CA ASN A 135 8.21 -3.03 -4.23
C ASN A 135 8.76 -3.28 -5.65
N VAL A 136 8.37 -2.47 -6.64
CA VAL A 136 8.89 -2.58 -8.02
C VAL A 136 10.39 -2.26 -8.04
N LEU A 137 10.81 -1.25 -7.26
CA LEU A 137 12.22 -0.89 -7.11
C LEU A 137 13.03 -1.98 -6.41
N CYS A 138 12.51 -2.58 -5.35
CA CYS A 138 13.15 -3.64 -4.59
C CYS A 138 13.33 -4.90 -5.46
N LEU A 139 12.33 -5.25 -6.27
CA LEU A 139 12.43 -6.35 -7.25
C LEU A 139 13.51 -6.05 -8.32
N LEU A 140 13.58 -4.81 -8.81
CA LEU A 140 14.62 -4.39 -9.74
C LEU A 140 16.03 -4.46 -9.15
N ILE A 141 16.19 -4.01 -7.90
CA ILE A 141 17.47 -4.07 -7.18
C ILE A 141 17.86 -5.52 -6.91
N GLN A 142 16.90 -6.38 -6.56
CA GLN A 142 17.14 -7.81 -6.42
C GLN A 142 17.64 -8.42 -7.72
N GLU A 143 17.01 -8.11 -8.84
CA GLU A 143 17.38 -8.66 -10.15
C GLU A 143 18.76 -8.15 -10.60
N LYS A 144 19.08 -6.88 -10.34
CA LYS A 144 20.34 -6.24 -10.80
C LYS A 144 21.53 -6.51 -9.89
N PHE A 145 21.31 -6.59 -8.57
CA PHE A 145 22.37 -6.65 -7.56
C PHE A 145 22.31 -7.92 -6.68
N GLY A 146 21.31 -8.78 -6.85
CA GLY A 146 21.15 -10.01 -6.05
C GLY A 146 20.73 -9.78 -4.59
N ILE A 147 20.41 -8.54 -4.19
CA ILE A 147 20.01 -8.20 -2.82
C ILE A 147 18.56 -8.62 -2.60
N SER A 148 18.22 -9.24 -1.47
CA SER A 148 16.83 -9.63 -1.20
C SER A 148 15.89 -8.43 -1.10
N VAL A 149 14.69 -8.53 -1.69
CA VAL A 149 13.63 -7.49 -1.68
C VAL A 149 13.39 -6.96 -0.28
N GLY A 150 13.29 -7.86 0.70
CA GLY A 150 13.05 -7.49 2.10
C GLY A 150 14.15 -6.62 2.70
N LYS A 151 15.43 -6.84 2.35
CA LYS A 151 16.54 -6.00 2.85
C LYS A 151 16.47 -4.59 2.27
N VAL A 152 16.21 -4.47 0.96
CA VAL A 152 16.08 -3.17 0.31
C VAL A 152 14.90 -2.40 0.89
N GLN A 153 13.78 -3.07 1.09
CA GLN A 153 12.59 -2.46 1.67
C GLN A 153 12.81 -2.04 3.13
N MET A 154 13.48 -2.86 3.94
CA MET A 154 13.85 -2.49 5.31
C MET A 154 14.72 -1.23 5.36
N VAL A 155 15.69 -1.07 4.45
CA VAL A 155 16.52 0.14 4.38
C VAL A 155 15.67 1.36 4.05
N ILE A 156 14.78 1.25 3.07
CA ILE A 156 13.89 2.35 2.68
C ILE A 156 12.95 2.74 3.82
N ASP A 157 12.30 1.75 4.43
CA ASP A 157 11.40 1.99 5.57
C ASP A 157 12.16 2.57 6.76
N PHE A 158 13.39 2.12 7.02
CA PHE A 158 14.26 2.69 8.05
C PHE A 158 14.61 4.16 7.76
N CYS A 159 14.94 4.51 6.51
CA CYS A 159 15.19 5.90 6.13
C CYS A 159 13.95 6.77 6.34
N ILE A 160 12.76 6.29 5.97
CA ILE A 160 11.50 7.02 6.16
C ILE A 160 11.22 7.20 7.65
N LEU A 161 11.28 6.13 8.45
CA LEU A 161 11.04 6.20 9.90
C LEU A 161 12.06 7.08 10.62
N SER A 162 13.33 7.05 10.21
CA SER A 162 14.37 7.92 10.75
C SER A 162 14.12 9.40 10.42
N ALA A 163 13.69 9.70 9.20
CA ALA A 163 13.27 11.06 8.85
C ALA A 163 12.04 11.49 9.66
N SER A 164 11.08 10.58 9.84
CA SER A 164 9.84 10.81 10.57
C SER A 164 10.05 11.12 12.05
N PHE A 165 11.11 10.57 12.66
CA PHE A 165 11.47 10.86 14.05
C PHE A 165 11.65 12.36 14.34
N PHE A 166 12.03 13.16 13.34
CA PHE A 166 12.17 14.61 13.48
C PHE A 166 10.85 15.37 13.40
N PHE A 167 9.79 14.74 12.91
CA PHE A 167 8.50 15.40 12.63
C PHE A 167 7.36 14.92 13.51
N ILE A 168 7.46 13.73 14.11
CA ILE A 168 6.38 13.13 14.90
C ILE A 168 6.88 12.65 16.27
N THR A 169 5.98 12.62 17.25
CA THR A 169 6.31 12.18 18.60
C THR A 169 6.70 10.69 18.64
N PRO A 170 7.57 10.27 19.58
CA PRO A 170 7.94 8.86 19.74
C PRO A 170 6.74 7.93 19.95
N TRP A 171 5.66 8.45 20.56
CA TRP A 171 4.41 7.73 20.75
C TRP A 171 3.71 7.43 19.41
N LEU A 172 3.50 8.44 18.58
CA LEU A 172 2.89 8.28 17.25
C LEU A 172 3.76 7.42 16.32
N LEU A 173 5.09 7.50 16.47
CA LEU A 173 6.01 6.62 15.76
C LEU A 173 5.83 5.15 16.17
N ALA A 174 5.70 4.86 17.46
CA ALA A 174 5.44 3.51 17.96
C ALA A 174 4.08 2.97 17.45
N ILE A 175 3.05 3.81 17.42
CA ILE A 175 1.73 3.46 16.88
C ILE A 175 1.78 3.26 15.35
N SER A 176 2.57 4.06 14.64
CA SER A 176 2.80 3.89 13.20
C SER A 176 3.47 2.55 12.89
N VAL A 177 4.46 2.15 13.71
CA VAL A 177 5.09 0.83 13.63
C VAL A 177 4.05 -0.27 13.89
N LEU A 178 3.16 -0.11 14.86
CA LEU A 178 2.07 -1.05 15.10
C LEU A 178 1.18 -1.22 13.86
N GLY A 179 0.74 -0.12 13.24
CA GLY A 179 -0.07 -0.17 12.01
C GLY A 179 0.65 -0.85 10.84
N ALA A 180 1.94 -0.57 10.68
CA ALA A 180 2.79 -1.22 9.68
C ALA A 180 2.97 -2.72 9.96
N VAL A 181 3.10 -3.13 11.23
CA VAL A 181 3.16 -4.55 11.63
C VAL A 181 1.84 -5.25 11.30
N VAL A 182 0.71 -4.65 11.63
CA VAL A 182 -0.63 -5.20 11.33
C VAL A 182 -0.79 -5.41 9.82
N LEU A 183 -0.45 -4.40 9.01
CA LEU A 183 -0.45 -4.50 7.55
C LEU A 183 0.42 -5.67 7.07
N ASN A 184 1.65 -5.75 7.56
CA ASN A 184 2.60 -6.79 7.15
C ASN A 184 2.15 -8.19 7.57
N ILE A 185 1.50 -8.36 8.73
CA ILE A 185 0.92 -9.63 9.15
C ILE A 185 -0.16 -10.07 8.16
N VAL A 186 -1.06 -9.17 7.76
CA VAL A 186 -2.12 -9.48 6.78
C VAL A 186 -1.50 -9.94 5.45
N LEU A 187 -0.47 -9.24 4.97
CA LEU A 187 0.26 -9.64 3.77
C LEU A 187 0.97 -11.00 3.94
N ALA A 188 1.67 -11.21 5.05
CA ALA A 188 2.44 -12.43 5.32
C ALA A 188 1.56 -13.67 5.48
N MET A 189 0.39 -13.54 6.12
CA MET A 189 -0.58 -14.63 6.28
C MET A 189 -1.07 -15.17 4.92
N ASN A 190 -1.16 -14.30 3.91
CA ASN A 190 -1.62 -14.67 2.58
C ASN A 190 -0.49 -15.02 1.60
N HIS A 191 0.77 -14.79 1.97
CA HIS A 191 1.94 -15.17 1.16
C HIS A 191 2.33 -16.66 1.28
N LYS A 192 1.54 -17.47 2.02
CA LYS A 192 1.70 -18.94 2.06
C LYS A 192 0.89 -19.60 0.93
N PRO A 193 1.54 -20.15 -0.12
CA PRO A 193 0.85 -20.68 -1.30
C PRO A 193 -0.04 -21.91 -1.04
N ASN A 194 0.05 -22.53 0.14
CA ASN A 194 -0.43 -23.90 0.37
C ASN A 194 -1.62 -24.03 1.34
N ARG A 195 -2.28 -22.93 1.75
CA ARG A 195 -3.29 -22.99 2.83
C ARG A 195 -4.74 -23.23 2.36
N TYR A 196 -5.02 -23.12 1.07
CA TYR A 196 -6.39 -23.24 0.52
C TYR A 196 -6.50 -24.30 -0.57
N ILE A 197 -5.93 -25.49 -0.32
CA ILE A 197 -6.36 -26.69 -1.05
C ILE A 197 -7.65 -27.13 -0.36
N VAL A 198 -8.80 -26.65 -0.85
CA VAL A 198 -10.10 -27.23 -0.48
C VAL A 198 -10.20 -28.53 -1.26
N THR A 199 -9.80 -29.63 -0.61
CA THR A 199 -10.08 -30.97 -1.11
C THR A 199 -11.58 -31.19 -0.93
N TYR A 200 -12.38 -31.08 -1.99
CA TYR A 200 -13.69 -31.72 -1.99
C TYR A 200 -13.42 -33.22 -1.92
N GLY A 201 -13.83 -33.85 -0.82
CA GLY A 201 -13.76 -35.29 -0.65
C GLY A 201 -14.46 -35.99 -1.81
N SER A 202 -13.85 -37.11 -2.21
CA SER A 202 -14.27 -38.09 -3.23
C SER A 202 -15.74 -38.47 -3.20
#